data_AF-J7GX19-F1
#
_entry.id   AF-J7GX19-F1
#
_cell.length_a   1.000
_cell.length_b   1.000
_cell.length_c   1.000
_cell.angle_alpha   90.00
_cell.angle_beta   90.00
_cell.angle_gamma   90.00
#
_symmetry.space_group_name_H-M   'P 1'
#
loop_
_entity.id
_entity.type
_entity.pdbx_description
1 polymer ?
#
loop_
_entity_poly.entity_id
_entity_poly.type
_entity_poly.pdbx_seq_one_letter_code
_entity_poly.pdbx_strand_id
1 'polypeptide(L)'
;LAASLVGVLLFSRLVLKLPWTHVGFSLLFLYLGSGGWRFVRIFIKTVRRDVFGGMVLLKVKAKVRRYLQERRTVPILFAATVQRHPDKTALIFEGTDTRWTFRQLDDYSSSVANFLQARGLASGDVAALLMENCNEFVGLWLGMAKLGVEAALINTNLRRDALRHCLTSSRARALIFGSEMAPAVLEIHASLDPSLSLFCSGPWEPSAVPAGTEHLDPLLEDAPKHLPSRPNKG
;
A
#
# COMPACT_ATOMS: atom_id res chain seq x y z
N LEU A 1 -37.93 9.96 5.81
CA LEU A 1 -38.24 10.08 7.26
C LEU A 1 -39.73 10.33 7.52
N ALA A 2 -40.41 11.24 6.79
CA ALA A 2 -41.87 11.41 6.93
C ALA A 2 -42.68 10.15 6.54
N ALA A 3 -42.29 9.46 5.46
CA ALA A 3 -42.98 8.23 5.04
C ALA A 3 -42.81 7.03 6.01
N SER A 4 -41.71 6.97 6.76
CA SER A 4 -41.51 5.88 7.75
C SER A 4 -42.22 6.15 9.07
N LEU A 5 -42.41 7.43 9.46
CA LEU A 5 -43.20 7.79 10.63
C LEU A 5 -44.69 7.46 10.44
N VAL A 6 -45.23 7.77 9.25
CA VAL A 6 -46.63 7.45 8.91
C VAL A 6 -46.84 5.93 8.87
N GLY A 7 -45.88 5.16 8.35
CA GLY A 7 -45.93 3.69 8.36
C GLY A 7 -45.92 3.08 9.77
N VAL A 8 -45.09 3.61 10.67
CA VAL A 8 -45.02 3.16 12.08
C VAL A 8 -46.28 3.58 12.87
N LEU A 9 -46.84 4.75 12.57
CA LEU A 9 -48.11 5.21 13.14
C LEU A 9 -49.30 4.36 12.68
N LEU A 10 -49.34 4.00 11.39
CA LEU A 10 -50.38 3.12 10.85
C LEU A 10 -50.23 1.70 11.39
N PHE A 11 -49.02 1.14 11.44
CA PHE A 11 -48.79 -0.21 11.97
C PHE A 11 -49.12 -0.34 13.46
N SER A 12 -48.70 0.63 14.29
CA SER A 12 -48.98 0.61 15.74
C SER A 12 -50.47 0.74 16.05
N ARG A 13 -51.24 1.45 15.21
CA ARG A 13 -52.68 1.59 15.35
C ARG A 13 -53.47 0.42 14.77
N LEU A 14 -53.13 -0.03 13.56
CA LEU A 14 -53.89 -1.06 12.85
C LEU A 14 -53.57 -2.48 13.35
N VAL A 15 -52.31 -2.75 13.73
CA VAL A 15 -51.87 -4.11 14.09
C VAL A 15 -51.83 -4.29 15.62
N LEU A 16 -51.30 -3.32 16.35
CA LEU A 16 -51.13 -3.42 17.81
C LEU A 16 -52.30 -2.84 18.62
N LYS A 17 -53.27 -2.17 17.96
CA LYS A 17 -54.45 -1.51 18.58
C LYS A 17 -54.10 -0.64 19.80
N LEU A 18 -52.91 -0.05 19.82
CA LEU A 18 -52.45 0.73 20.96
C LEU A 18 -53.26 2.03 21.11
N PRO A 19 -53.60 2.46 22.35
CA PRO A 19 -54.22 3.75 22.58
C PRO A 19 -53.31 4.88 22.08
N TRP A 20 -53.90 5.96 21.54
CA TRP A 20 -53.15 7.12 21.04
C TRP A 20 -52.18 7.73 22.06
N THR A 21 -52.51 7.61 23.35
CA THR A 21 -51.63 8.04 24.45
C THR A 21 -50.30 7.27 24.47
N HIS A 22 -50.33 5.95 24.24
CA HIS A 22 -49.14 5.10 24.29
C HIS A 22 -48.24 5.35 23.07
N VAL A 23 -48.84 5.54 21.89
CA VAL A 23 -48.12 5.94 20.67
C VAL A 23 -47.42 7.29 20.86
N GLY A 24 -48.11 8.25 21.50
CA GLY A 24 -47.53 9.54 21.88
C GLY A 24 -46.34 9.41 22.83
N PHE A 25 -46.46 8.61 23.90
CA PHE A 25 -45.38 8.37 24.85
C PHE A 25 -44.18 7.66 24.21
N SER A 26 -44.40 6.66 23.35
CA SER A 26 -43.32 5.96 22.66
C SER A 26 -42.56 6.90 21.70
N LEU A 27 -43.26 7.75 20.94
CA LEU A 27 -42.62 8.75 20.07
C LEU A 27 -41.87 9.81 20.87
N LEU A 28 -42.41 10.25 22.01
CA LEU A 28 -41.76 11.19 22.92
C LEU A 28 -40.51 10.59 23.55
N PHE A 29 -40.55 9.34 24.02
CA PHE A 29 -39.39 8.64 24.56
C PHE A 29 -38.31 8.40 23.50
N LEU A 30 -38.71 8.06 22.27
CA LEU A 30 -37.78 7.90 21.16
C LEU A 30 -37.16 9.24 20.73
N TYR A 31 -37.94 10.32 20.78
CA TYR A 31 -37.47 11.69 20.55
C TYR A 31 -36.49 12.14 21.64
N LEU A 32 -36.84 12.00 22.93
CA LEU A 32 -35.96 12.36 24.04
C LEU A 32 -34.70 11.48 24.08
N GLY A 33 -34.86 10.16 23.89
CA GLY A 33 -33.78 9.19 23.90
C GLY A 33 -32.83 9.29 22.70
N SER A 34 -33.29 9.80 21.56
CA SER A 34 -32.41 10.10 20.43
C SER A 34 -31.69 11.46 20.56
N GLY A 35 -31.99 12.28 21.57
CA GLY A 35 -31.43 13.63 21.72
C GLY A 35 -32.24 14.73 21.03
N GLY A 36 -33.47 14.41 20.61
CA GLY A 36 -34.50 15.34 20.16
C GLY A 36 -34.12 16.17 18.94
N TRP A 37 -34.53 17.44 18.94
CA TRP A 37 -34.27 18.37 17.84
C TRP A 37 -32.77 18.59 17.58
N ARG A 38 -31.93 18.49 18.62
CA ARG A 38 -30.46 18.57 18.47
C ARG A 38 -29.94 17.41 17.63
N PHE A 39 -30.40 16.18 17.89
CA PHE A 39 -30.03 15.02 17.08
C PHE A 39 -30.51 15.12 15.65
N VAL A 40 -31.78 15.49 15.42
CA VAL A 40 -32.31 15.67 14.06
C VAL A 40 -31.48 16.71 13.30
N ARG A 41 -31.13 17.83 13.95
CA ARG A 41 -30.27 18.86 13.35
C ARG A 41 -28.87 18.34 13.02
N ILE A 42 -28.25 17.57 13.92
CA ILE A 42 -26.94 16.95 13.70
C ILE A 42 -27.02 15.93 12.56
N PHE A 43 -28.04 15.07 12.57
CA PHE A 43 -28.28 14.05 11.56
C PHE A 43 -28.48 14.67 10.18
N ILE A 44 -29.31 15.70 10.03
CA ILE A 44 -29.49 16.39 8.74
C ILE A 44 -28.17 17.01 8.26
N LYS A 45 -27.36 17.57 9.17
CA LYS A 45 -26.05 18.12 8.82
C LYS A 45 -25.01 17.05 8.44
N THR A 46 -25.12 15.83 8.96
CA THR A 46 -24.11 14.76 8.79
C THR A 46 -24.51 13.71 7.74
N VAL A 47 -25.81 13.49 7.51
CA VAL A 47 -26.31 12.44 6.61
C VAL A 47 -25.78 12.58 5.19
N ARG A 48 -25.61 13.81 4.68
CA ARG A 48 -25.04 14.03 3.34
C ARG A 48 -23.60 13.51 3.26
N ARG A 49 -22.78 13.80 4.27
CA ARG A 49 -21.39 13.32 4.37
C ARG A 49 -21.37 11.81 4.49
N ASP A 50 -22.21 11.25 5.35
CA ASP A 50 -22.21 9.81 5.65
C ASP A 50 -22.73 8.99 4.47
N VAL A 51 -23.78 9.45 3.79
CA VAL A 51 -24.26 8.84 2.53
C VAL A 51 -23.19 8.94 1.44
N PHE A 52 -22.52 10.08 1.30
CA PHE A 52 -21.41 10.21 0.35
C PHE A 52 -20.27 9.24 0.67
N GLY A 53 -19.83 9.17 1.92
CA GLY A 53 -18.80 8.22 2.37
C GLY A 53 -19.21 6.77 2.11
N GLY A 54 -20.45 6.40 2.44
CA GLY A 54 -21.01 5.08 2.17
C GLY A 54 -21.02 4.74 0.68
N MET A 55 -21.44 5.67 -0.18
CA MET A 55 -21.41 5.48 -1.64
C MET A 55 -19.99 5.29 -2.19
N VAL A 56 -19.02 6.08 -1.72
CA VAL A 56 -17.60 5.91 -2.11
C VAL A 56 -17.09 4.56 -1.67
N LEU A 57 -17.35 4.14 -0.43
CA LEU A 57 -16.93 2.85 0.09
C LEU A 57 -17.51 1.69 -0.70
N LEU A 58 -18.80 1.73 -1.04
CA LEU A 58 -19.46 0.72 -1.87
C LEU A 58 -18.83 0.64 -3.27
N LYS A 59 -18.53 1.78 -3.90
CA LYS A 59 -17.84 1.84 -5.20
C LYS A 59 -16.43 1.24 -5.13
N VAL A 60 -15.64 1.61 -4.12
CA VAL A 60 -14.29 1.06 -3.91
C VAL A 60 -14.37 -0.45 -3.69
N LYS A 61 -15.27 -0.92 -2.82
CA LYS A 61 -15.45 -2.35 -2.52
C LYS A 61 -15.85 -3.15 -3.76
N ALA A 62 -16.78 -2.62 -4.57
CA ALA A 62 -17.17 -3.26 -5.84
C ALA A 62 -15.98 -3.34 -6.83
N LYS A 63 -15.20 -2.27 -6.95
CA LYS A 63 -14.04 -2.20 -7.85
C LYS A 63 -12.91 -3.16 -7.41
N VAL A 64 -12.60 -3.19 -6.12
CA VAL A 64 -11.62 -4.12 -5.54
C VAL A 64 -12.06 -5.57 -5.73
N ARG A 65 -13.34 -5.89 -5.43
CA ARG A 65 -13.89 -7.23 -5.65
C ARG A 65 -13.73 -7.68 -7.09
N ARG A 66 -14.03 -6.81 -8.06
CA ARG A 66 -13.83 -7.09 -9.49
C ARG A 66 -12.36 -7.37 -9.82
N TYR A 67 -11.43 -6.55 -9.33
CA TYR A 67 -10.00 -6.77 -9.58
C TYR A 67 -9.48 -8.08 -8.99
N LEU A 68 -9.95 -8.46 -7.80
CA LEU A 68 -9.63 -9.76 -7.19
C LEU A 68 -10.20 -10.93 -8.01
N GLN A 69 -11.43 -10.82 -8.50
CA GLN A 69 -12.05 -11.83 -9.37
C GLN A 69 -11.29 -11.99 -10.70
N GLU A 70 -10.84 -10.89 -11.29
CA GLU A 70 -10.04 -10.87 -12.52
C GLU A 70 -8.54 -11.15 -12.29
N ARG A 71 -8.12 -11.44 -11.04
CA ARG A 71 -6.72 -11.65 -10.64
C ARG A 71 -5.77 -10.53 -11.12
N ARG A 72 -6.24 -9.28 -11.14
CA ARG A 72 -5.40 -8.13 -11.48
C ARG A 72 -4.53 -7.76 -10.29
N THR A 73 -3.22 -7.82 -10.48
CA THR A 73 -2.23 -7.36 -9.51
C THR A 73 -1.91 -5.88 -9.69
N VAL A 74 -1.23 -5.28 -8.71
CA VAL A 74 -0.80 -3.87 -8.79
C VAL A 74 0.01 -3.58 -10.07
N PRO A 75 1.01 -4.40 -10.46
CA PRO A 75 1.75 -4.19 -11.72
C PRO A 75 0.84 -4.16 -12.96
N ILE A 76 -0.19 -5.00 -13.03
CA ILE A 76 -1.13 -5.02 -14.16
C ILE A 76 -1.93 -3.72 -14.24
N LEU A 77 -2.41 -3.22 -13.09
CA LEU A 77 -3.15 -1.96 -13.02
C LEU A 77 -2.23 -0.76 -13.32
N PHE A 78 -0.98 -0.82 -12.85
CA PHE A 78 0.04 0.18 -13.11
C PHE A 78 0.39 0.25 -14.61
N ALA A 79 0.69 -0.88 -15.26
CA ALA A 79 0.99 -0.94 -16.69
C ALA A 79 -0.16 -0.35 -17.55
N ALA A 80 -1.42 -0.64 -17.21
CA ALA A 80 -2.57 -0.05 -17.88
C ALA A 80 -2.67 1.47 -17.69
N THR A 81 -2.11 2.01 -16.60
CA THR A 81 -2.04 3.46 -16.33
C THR A 81 -0.89 4.09 -17.10
N VAL A 82 0.29 3.46 -17.13
CA VAL A 82 1.45 3.88 -17.92
C VAL A 82 1.07 4.00 -19.40
N GLN A 83 0.37 3.01 -19.95
CA GLN A 83 -0.10 3.05 -21.35
C GLN A 83 -1.03 4.23 -21.65
N ARG A 84 -1.85 4.67 -20.68
CA ARG A 84 -2.79 5.78 -20.88
C ARG A 84 -2.16 7.14 -20.66
N HIS A 85 -1.19 7.24 -19.76
CA HIS A 85 -0.64 8.51 -19.30
C HIS A 85 0.88 8.44 -19.10
N PRO A 86 1.66 8.07 -20.14
CA PRO A 86 3.08 7.76 -19.96
C PRO A 86 3.90 8.97 -19.49
N ASP A 87 3.61 10.15 -20.02
CA ASP A 87 4.40 11.36 -19.77
C ASP A 87 3.83 12.22 -18.63
N LYS A 88 2.76 11.73 -17.97
CA LYS A 88 2.21 12.39 -16.78
C LYS A 88 3.11 12.12 -15.58
N THR A 89 3.33 13.14 -14.75
CA THR A 89 4.03 13.01 -13.48
C THR A 89 3.32 11.99 -12.58
N ALA A 90 4.07 10.97 -12.16
CA ALA A 90 3.63 9.90 -11.27
C ALA A 90 4.09 10.16 -9.83
N LEU A 91 5.35 10.58 -9.66
CA LEU A 91 5.96 10.83 -8.36
C LEU A 91 6.64 12.20 -8.32
N ILE A 92 6.59 12.83 -7.16
CA ILE A 92 7.29 14.07 -6.85
C ILE A 92 7.94 13.85 -5.49
N PHE A 93 9.26 13.95 -5.43
CA PHE A 93 9.99 13.95 -4.17
C PHE A 93 10.25 15.39 -3.75
N GLU A 94 9.55 15.85 -2.71
CA GLU A 94 9.59 17.26 -2.27
C GLU A 94 11.00 17.69 -1.82
N GLY A 95 11.79 16.79 -1.26
CA GLY A 95 13.14 17.10 -0.74
C GLY A 95 14.13 17.59 -1.80
N THR A 96 13.96 17.20 -3.07
CA THR A 96 14.84 17.61 -4.18
C THR A 96 14.09 18.18 -5.38
N ASP A 97 12.77 18.40 -5.26
CA ASP A 97 11.82 18.69 -6.36
C ASP A 97 11.95 17.73 -7.57
N THR A 98 12.47 16.52 -7.35
CA THR A 98 12.66 15.55 -8.42
C THR A 98 11.33 14.91 -8.80
N ARG A 99 11.01 14.96 -10.10
CA ARG A 99 9.75 14.46 -10.65
C ARG A 99 10.01 13.28 -11.57
N TRP A 100 9.26 12.19 -11.38
CA TRP A 100 9.26 11.05 -12.29
C TRP A 100 7.90 10.93 -12.99
N THR A 101 7.93 10.72 -14.30
CA THR A 101 6.75 10.35 -15.09
C THR A 101 6.37 8.89 -14.88
N PHE A 102 5.15 8.50 -15.28
CA PHE A 102 4.76 7.09 -15.28
C PHE A 102 5.70 6.23 -16.12
N ARG A 103 6.19 6.73 -17.26
CA ARG A 103 7.18 6.04 -18.11
C ARG A 103 8.50 5.82 -17.37
N GLN A 104 9.05 6.86 -16.74
CA GLN A 104 10.32 6.74 -16.02
C GLN A 104 10.22 5.75 -14.85
N LEU A 105 9.11 5.80 -14.11
CA LEU A 105 8.85 4.84 -13.03
C LEU A 105 8.68 3.42 -13.56
N ASP A 106 8.04 3.24 -14.72
CA ASP A 106 7.88 1.93 -15.36
C ASP A 106 9.22 1.36 -15.82
N ASP A 107 10.05 2.17 -16.49
CA ASP A 107 11.38 1.80 -16.94
C ASP A 107 12.27 1.38 -15.75
N TYR A 108 12.34 2.21 -14.71
CA TYR A 108 13.14 1.92 -13.51
C TYR A 108 12.65 0.64 -12.81
N SER A 109 11.34 0.50 -12.58
CA SER A 109 10.80 -0.70 -11.95
C SER A 109 10.96 -1.97 -12.80
N SER A 110 10.98 -1.85 -14.13
CA SER A 110 11.30 -2.99 -15.01
C SER A 110 12.77 -3.37 -14.90
N SER A 111 13.70 -2.40 -14.86
CA SER A 111 15.13 -2.65 -14.61
C SER A 111 15.35 -3.38 -13.28
N VAL A 112 14.69 -2.94 -12.20
CA VAL A 112 14.72 -3.63 -10.90
C VAL A 112 14.26 -5.08 -11.02
N ALA A 113 13.15 -5.32 -11.71
CA ALA A 113 12.60 -6.66 -11.84
C ALA A 113 13.54 -7.61 -12.62
N ASN A 114 14.15 -7.12 -13.71
CA ASN A 114 15.14 -7.88 -14.47
C ASN A 114 16.43 -8.11 -13.67
N PHE A 115 16.90 -7.11 -12.93
CA PHE A 115 18.03 -7.23 -12.04
C PHE A 115 17.82 -8.34 -11.00
N LEU A 116 16.70 -8.29 -10.26
CA LEU A 116 16.39 -9.30 -9.25
C LEU A 116 16.22 -10.70 -9.85
N GLN A 117 15.63 -10.80 -11.05
CA GLN A 117 15.55 -12.06 -11.78
C GLN A 117 16.94 -12.61 -12.13
N ALA A 118 17.86 -11.77 -12.60
CA ALA A 118 19.24 -12.16 -12.89
C ALA A 118 20.01 -12.58 -11.63
N ARG A 119 19.63 -12.06 -10.45
CA ARG A 119 20.13 -12.50 -9.14
C ARG A 119 19.45 -13.78 -8.61
N GLY A 120 18.59 -14.40 -9.40
CA GLY A 120 17.95 -15.68 -9.07
C GLY A 120 16.79 -15.57 -8.08
N LEU A 121 16.21 -14.38 -7.92
CA LEU A 121 14.92 -14.23 -7.25
C LEU A 121 13.79 -14.60 -8.21
N ALA A 122 12.76 -15.24 -7.68
CA ALA A 122 11.58 -15.68 -8.40
C ALA A 122 10.30 -15.35 -7.63
N SER A 123 9.15 -15.58 -8.26
CA SER A 123 7.86 -15.32 -7.62
C SER A 123 7.70 -16.16 -6.35
N GLY A 124 7.34 -15.49 -5.24
CA GLY A 124 7.21 -16.08 -3.92
C GLY A 124 8.46 -15.97 -3.04
N ASP A 125 9.60 -15.55 -3.60
CA ASP A 125 10.74 -15.14 -2.77
C ASP A 125 10.46 -13.80 -2.09
N VAL A 126 11.22 -13.51 -1.03
CA VAL A 126 11.13 -12.26 -0.27
C VAL A 126 12.39 -11.43 -0.50
N ALA A 127 12.22 -10.13 -0.76
CA ALA A 127 13.28 -9.13 -0.74
C ALA A 127 12.93 -8.04 0.29
N ALA A 128 13.85 -7.75 1.20
CA ALA A 128 13.69 -6.69 2.19
C ALA A 128 14.08 -5.33 1.61
N LEU A 129 13.31 -4.30 1.95
CA LEU A 129 13.55 -2.91 1.56
C LEU A 129 13.66 -2.06 2.83
N LEU A 130 14.84 -1.46 3.05
CA LEU A 130 15.16 -0.60 4.19
C LEU A 130 15.72 0.73 3.69
N MET A 131 14.85 1.68 3.37
CA MET A 131 15.24 2.97 2.79
C MET A 131 14.21 4.03 3.17
N GLU A 132 14.64 5.28 3.25
CA GLU A 132 13.75 6.42 3.45
C GLU A 132 12.86 6.68 2.22
N ASN A 133 11.92 7.60 2.36
CA ASN A 133 11.00 7.93 1.26
C ASN A 133 11.75 8.65 0.14
N CYS A 134 11.82 8.02 -1.03
CA CYS A 134 12.34 8.56 -2.28
C CYS A 134 11.56 7.97 -3.47
N ASN A 135 11.85 8.42 -4.70
CA ASN A 135 11.17 7.89 -5.89
C ASN A 135 11.59 6.43 -6.16
N GLU A 136 12.86 6.13 -5.91
CA GLU A 136 13.50 4.83 -6.02
C GLU A 136 12.82 3.80 -5.12
N PHE A 137 12.36 4.19 -3.92
CA PHE A 137 11.61 3.31 -3.02
C PHE A 137 10.37 2.71 -3.70
N VAL A 138 9.59 3.56 -4.37
CA VAL A 138 8.38 3.14 -5.09
C VAL A 138 8.75 2.30 -6.31
N GLY A 139 9.82 2.68 -7.02
CA GLY A 139 10.34 1.94 -8.16
C GLY A 139 10.82 0.53 -7.80
N LEU A 140 11.56 0.39 -6.70
CA LEU A 140 12.06 -0.87 -6.18
C LEU A 140 10.92 -1.79 -5.77
N TRP A 141 9.96 -1.26 -5.00
CA TRP A 141 8.76 -2.01 -4.63
C TRP A 141 7.95 -2.47 -5.85
N LEU A 142 7.73 -1.60 -6.84
CA LEU A 142 7.05 -1.96 -8.08
C LEU A 142 7.82 -3.02 -8.87
N GLY A 143 9.15 -2.96 -8.90
CA GLY A 143 9.99 -3.96 -9.56
C GLY A 143 9.89 -5.34 -8.92
N MET A 144 9.95 -5.41 -7.59
CA MET A 144 9.70 -6.66 -6.84
C MET A 144 8.30 -7.21 -7.17
N ALA A 145 7.28 -6.35 -7.13
CA ALA A 145 5.91 -6.74 -7.44
C ALA A 145 5.74 -7.23 -8.89
N LYS A 146 6.43 -6.63 -9.87
CA LYS A 146 6.45 -7.05 -11.28
C LYS A 146 7.01 -8.46 -11.45
N LEU A 147 8.09 -8.78 -10.72
CA LEU A 147 8.69 -10.11 -10.71
C LEU A 147 7.84 -11.14 -9.90
N GLY A 148 6.96 -10.65 -9.02
CA GLY A 148 6.18 -11.46 -8.10
C GLY A 148 6.93 -11.82 -6.82
N VAL A 149 8.01 -11.09 -6.52
CA VAL A 149 8.75 -11.13 -5.25
C VAL A 149 7.98 -10.32 -4.21
N GLU A 150 7.88 -10.87 -3.00
CA GLU A 150 7.28 -10.21 -1.86
C GLU A 150 8.25 -9.18 -1.28
N ALA A 151 7.80 -7.92 -1.18
CA ALA A 151 8.59 -6.85 -0.60
C ALA A 151 8.36 -6.78 0.92
N ALA A 152 9.39 -7.10 1.70
CA ALA A 152 9.38 -6.87 3.15
C ALA A 152 9.82 -5.42 3.43
N LEU A 153 8.84 -4.53 3.59
CA LEU A 153 9.08 -3.11 3.86
C LEU A 153 9.45 -2.91 5.33
N ILE A 154 10.73 -2.64 5.60
CA ILE A 154 11.27 -2.54 6.96
C ILE A 154 11.26 -1.09 7.42
N ASN A 155 10.84 -0.85 8.65
CA ASN A 155 10.84 0.47 9.26
C ASN A 155 12.28 0.98 9.47
N THR A 156 12.59 2.16 8.93
CA THR A 156 13.90 2.81 8.96
C THR A 156 14.38 3.18 10.38
N ASN A 157 13.47 3.24 11.35
CA ASN A 157 13.80 3.50 12.76
C ASN A 157 14.34 2.27 13.50
N LEU A 158 14.27 1.07 12.90
CA LEU A 158 14.75 -0.15 13.55
C LEU A 158 16.29 -0.19 13.55
N ARG A 159 16.85 -0.67 14.66
CA ARG A 159 18.28 -0.80 14.91
C ARG A 159 18.58 -2.11 15.62
N ARG A 160 19.85 -2.55 15.54
CA ARG A 160 20.40 -3.70 16.28
C ARG A 160 19.49 -4.93 16.26
N ASP A 161 19.20 -5.52 17.43
CA ASP A 161 18.43 -6.75 17.59
C ASP A 161 17.06 -6.70 16.92
N ALA A 162 16.37 -5.56 16.96
CA ALA A 162 15.05 -5.41 16.36
C ALA A 162 15.12 -5.47 14.83
N LEU A 163 16.11 -4.80 14.23
CA LEU A 163 16.34 -4.86 12.78
C LEU A 163 16.73 -6.27 12.34
N ARG A 164 17.68 -6.90 13.05
CA ARG A 164 18.07 -8.30 12.79
C ARG A 164 16.88 -9.24 12.87
N HIS A 165 16.06 -9.12 13.91
CA HIS A 165 14.90 -9.97 14.10
C HIS A 165 13.88 -9.83 12.96
N CYS A 166 13.63 -8.60 12.50
CA CYS A 166 12.75 -8.34 11.37
C CYS A 166 13.27 -8.97 10.07
N LEU A 167 14.56 -8.82 9.76
CA LEU A 167 15.18 -9.41 8.56
C LEU A 167 15.19 -10.95 8.61
N THR A 168 15.46 -11.52 9.79
CA THR A 168 15.45 -12.98 9.97
C THR A 168 14.03 -13.54 9.83
N SER A 169 13.05 -12.86 10.42
CA SER A 169 11.65 -13.30 10.40
C SER A 169 11.00 -13.18 9.02
N SER A 170 11.44 -12.20 8.20
CA SER A 170 10.94 -12.05 6.84
C SER A 170 11.47 -13.11 5.87
N ARG A 171 12.54 -13.83 6.25
CA ARG A 171 13.23 -14.81 5.38
C ARG A 171 13.65 -14.20 4.03
N ALA A 172 14.03 -12.93 4.06
CA ALA A 172 14.49 -12.24 2.86
C ALA A 172 15.72 -12.92 2.28
N ARG A 173 15.76 -13.09 0.95
CA ARG A 173 16.93 -13.58 0.21
C ARG A 173 17.85 -12.44 -0.22
N ALA A 174 17.30 -11.23 -0.31
CA ALA A 174 18.03 -10.01 -0.60
C ALA A 174 17.58 -8.88 0.33
N LEU A 175 18.50 -8.01 0.71
CA LEU A 175 18.24 -6.75 1.40
C LEU A 175 18.71 -5.61 0.51
N ILE A 176 17.78 -4.77 0.10
CA ILE A 176 18.04 -3.49 -0.55
C ILE A 176 17.89 -2.40 0.49
N PHE A 177 18.92 -1.60 0.69
CA PHE A 177 18.88 -0.49 1.63
C PHE A 177 19.41 0.80 1.01
N GLY A 178 18.93 1.93 1.51
CA GLY A 178 19.47 3.23 1.13
C GLY A 178 20.80 3.51 1.83
N SER A 179 21.68 4.28 1.20
CA SER A 179 22.97 4.71 1.77
C SER A 179 22.83 5.31 3.18
N GLU A 180 21.73 5.99 3.46
CA GLU A 180 21.39 6.57 4.76
C GLU A 180 21.15 5.51 5.86
N MET A 181 20.83 4.29 5.46
CA MET A 181 20.62 3.14 6.35
C MET A 181 21.87 2.26 6.51
N ALA A 182 22.97 2.56 5.81
CA ALA A 182 24.21 1.78 5.91
C ALA A 182 24.74 1.62 7.35
N PRO A 183 24.72 2.65 8.22
CA PRO A 183 25.15 2.49 9.62
C PRO A 183 24.32 1.45 10.38
N ALA A 184 23.01 1.38 10.12
CA ALA A 184 22.11 0.44 10.78
C ALA A 184 22.36 -1.01 10.35
N VAL A 185 22.67 -1.22 9.06
CA VAL A 185 23.00 -2.54 8.53
C VAL A 185 24.38 -2.99 9.03
N LEU A 186 25.34 -2.07 9.14
CA LEU A 186 26.66 -2.36 9.73
C LEU A 186 26.57 -2.87 11.17
N GLU A 187 25.69 -2.30 12.00
CA GLU A 187 25.49 -2.75 13.40
C GLU A 187 25.10 -4.23 13.51
N ILE A 188 24.48 -4.80 12.49
CA ILE A 188 23.95 -6.17 12.51
C ILE A 188 24.66 -7.11 11.54
N HIS A 189 25.54 -6.61 10.67
CA HIS A 189 26.21 -7.38 9.60
C HIS A 189 26.76 -8.71 10.12
N ALA A 190 27.55 -8.67 11.20
CA ALA A 190 28.19 -9.86 11.77
C ALA A 190 27.20 -10.95 12.22
N SER A 191 25.92 -10.63 12.39
CA SER A 191 24.85 -11.55 12.79
C SER A 191 23.85 -11.87 11.67
N LEU A 192 24.05 -11.34 10.46
CA LEU A 192 23.20 -11.65 9.31
C LEU A 192 23.58 -13.01 8.70
N ASP A 193 22.60 -13.62 8.04
CA ASP A 193 22.83 -14.85 7.27
C ASP A 193 23.79 -14.55 6.10
N PRO A 194 24.90 -15.30 5.94
CA PRO A 194 25.84 -15.09 4.83
C PRO A 194 25.23 -15.27 3.44
N SER A 195 24.07 -15.93 3.32
CA SER A 195 23.35 -16.11 2.05
C SER A 195 22.49 -14.90 1.66
N LEU A 196 22.28 -13.93 2.57
CA LEU A 196 21.53 -12.72 2.31
C LEU A 196 22.33 -11.78 1.40
N SER A 197 21.86 -11.56 0.18
CA SER A 197 22.51 -10.62 -0.74
C SER A 197 22.23 -9.17 -0.33
N LEU A 198 23.26 -8.32 -0.29
CA LEU A 198 23.18 -6.93 0.18
C LEU A 198 23.36 -5.95 -0.99
N PHE A 199 22.41 -5.04 -1.15
CA PHE A 199 22.42 -4.01 -2.20
C PHE A 199 22.17 -2.63 -1.60
N CYS A 200 23.04 -1.66 -1.93
CA CYS A 200 22.91 -0.27 -1.47
C CYS A 200 22.52 0.65 -2.63
N SER A 201 21.53 1.52 -2.42
CA SER A 201 21.13 2.58 -3.37
C SER A 201 21.48 3.97 -2.83
N GLY A 202 21.81 4.91 -3.71
CA GLY A 202 22.24 6.28 -3.35
C GLY A 202 23.76 6.45 -3.28
N PRO A 203 24.25 7.57 -2.68
CA PRO A 203 25.67 7.88 -2.58
C PRO A 203 26.51 6.70 -2.12
N TRP A 204 27.52 6.35 -2.92
CA TRP A 204 28.31 5.14 -2.73
C TRP A 204 29.69 5.44 -2.16
N GLU A 205 29.94 4.91 -0.96
CA GLU A 205 31.23 4.96 -0.29
C GLU A 205 31.55 3.54 0.24
N PRO A 206 32.49 2.80 -0.39
CA PRO A 206 32.80 1.42 -0.03
C PRO A 206 33.21 1.22 1.43
N SER A 207 33.79 2.24 2.05
CA SER A 207 34.24 2.21 3.45
C SER A 207 33.08 2.34 4.45
N ALA A 208 31.93 2.85 4.02
CA ALA A 208 30.77 3.12 4.87
C ALA A 208 29.68 2.03 4.81
N VAL A 209 29.90 0.97 4.01
CA VAL A 209 28.91 -0.10 3.80
C VAL A 209 29.42 -1.46 4.29
N PRO A 210 28.51 -2.38 4.67
CA PRO A 210 28.83 -3.76 5.01
C PRO A 210 29.66 -4.46 3.91
N ALA A 211 30.69 -5.22 4.29
CA ALA A 211 31.47 -6.02 3.34
C ALA A 211 30.56 -6.99 2.56
N GLY A 212 30.77 -7.10 1.24
CA GLY A 212 29.92 -7.90 0.35
C GLY A 212 28.67 -7.18 -0.17
N THR A 213 28.47 -5.90 0.19
CA THR A 213 27.42 -5.06 -0.41
C THR A 213 27.80 -4.65 -1.82
N GLU A 214 26.83 -4.69 -2.74
CA GLU A 214 26.99 -4.19 -4.11
C GLU A 214 26.24 -2.86 -4.30
N HIS A 215 26.80 -1.97 -5.13
CA HIS A 215 26.17 -0.70 -5.47
C HIS A 215 25.05 -0.93 -6.50
N LEU A 216 23.81 -0.67 -6.10
CA LEU A 216 22.62 -1.02 -6.88
C LEU A 216 22.44 -0.14 -8.12
N ASP A 217 22.66 1.17 -8.00
CA ASP A 217 22.22 2.12 -9.03
C ASP A 217 22.87 1.88 -10.41
N PRO A 218 24.20 1.66 -10.53
CA PRO A 218 24.82 1.33 -11.82
C PRO A 218 24.32 -0.01 -12.39
N LEU A 219 24.04 -0.98 -11.53
CA LEU A 219 23.53 -2.29 -11.93
C LEU A 219 22.11 -2.20 -12.52
N LEU A 220 21.32 -1.22 -12.07
CA LEU A 220 19.99 -0.95 -12.60
C LEU A 220 20.02 -0.17 -13.93
N GLU A 221 21.00 0.71 -14.13
CA GLU A 221 21.19 1.44 -15.39
C GLU A 221 21.49 0.48 -16.56
N ASP A 222 22.32 -0.54 -16.30
CA ASP A 222 22.66 -1.59 -17.26
C ASP A 222 21.54 -2.63 -17.46
N ALA A 223 20.60 -2.71 -16.51
CA ALA A 223 19.54 -3.70 -16.56
C ALA A 223 18.49 -3.39 -17.65
N PRO A 224 17.98 -4.42 -18.35
CA PRO A 224 16.96 -4.21 -19.37
C PRO A 224 15.69 -3.56 -18.80
N LYS A 225 15.04 -2.71 -19.59
CA LYS A 225 13.83 -1.96 -19.20
C LYS A 225 12.51 -2.62 -19.63
N HIS A 226 12.57 -3.78 -20.31
CA HIS A 226 11.37 -4.52 -20.71
C HIS A 226 10.79 -5.29 -19.54
N LEU A 227 9.52 -5.69 -19.62
CA LEU A 227 8.90 -6.50 -18.57
C LEU A 227 9.64 -7.84 -18.44
N PRO A 228 10.01 -8.29 -17.23
CA PRO A 228 10.71 -9.56 -17.07
C PRO A 228 9.88 -10.73 -17.60
N SER A 229 10.58 -11.71 -18.17
CA SER A 229 9.95 -12.96 -18.58
C SER A 229 9.38 -13.64 -17.33
N ARG A 230 8.12 -14.06 -17.35
CA ARG A 230 7.55 -14.79 -16.21
C ARG A 230 8.34 -16.10 -16.05
N PRO A 231 8.88 -16.42 -14.86
CA PRO A 231 9.50 -17.72 -14.66
C PRO A 231 8.44 -18.79 -14.94
N ASN A 232 8.78 -19.76 -15.80
CA ASN A 232 7.99 -20.97 -15.95
C ASN A 232 7.92 -21.61 -14.57
N LYS A 233 6.72 -21.68 -13.98
CA LYS A 233 6.49 -22.57 -12.86
C LYS A 233 6.59 -23.98 -13.45
N GLY A 234 7.75 -24.62 -13.27
CA GLY A 234 7.92 -26.05 -13.50
C GLY A 234 6.93 -26.85 -12.66
#